data_AF-A0A8S9BB94-F1
#
_entry.id   AF-A0A8S9BB94-F1
#
_cell.length_a   1.000
_cell.length_b   1.000
_cell.length_c   1.000
_cell.angle_alpha   90.00
_cell.angle_beta   90.00
_cell.angle_gamma   90.00
#
_symmetry.space_group_name_H-M   'P 1'
#
loop_
_entity.id
_entity.type
_entity.pdbx_description
1 polymer ?
#
loop_
_entity_poly.entity_id
_entity_poly.type
_entity_poly.pdbx_seq_one_letter_code
_entity_poly.pdbx_strand_id
1 'polypeptide(L)'
;MVCNVCKEMLEKHTNYRWKGTYDLAFDHHPDHKSLKVSAIENCCICRVLLSKFNTRPDADNESQNDKAGKKKREAFFTQASLSYNRQWSAYRLDIKLNERYNLERVGSFFLKELRKFVHC
;
A
#
# COMPACT_ATOMS: atom_id res chain seq x y z
N MET A 1 -4.29 -2.34 13.98
CA MET A 1 -5.54 -1.93 13.31
C MET A 1 -5.19 -1.49 11.89
N VAL A 2 -6.13 -1.48 10.94
CA VAL A 2 -5.90 -0.95 9.58
C VAL A 2 -6.76 0.30 9.37
N CYS A 3 -6.27 1.32 8.65
CA CYS A 3 -7.05 2.51 8.35
C CYS A 3 -8.15 2.20 7.33
N ASN A 4 -9.13 3.09 7.17
CA ASN A 4 -10.22 2.91 6.20
C ASN A 4 -9.71 2.71 4.77
N VAL A 5 -8.65 3.42 4.37
CA VAL A 5 -8.02 3.26 3.05
C VAL A 5 -7.52 1.83 2.85
N CYS A 6 -6.71 1.31 3.79
CA CYS A 6 -6.24 -0.06 3.75
C CYS A 6 -7.40 -1.07 3.78
N LYS A 7 -8.44 -0.80 4.58
CA LYS A 7 -9.60 -1.68 4.69
C LYS A 7 -10.37 -1.74 3.37
N GLU A 8 -10.63 -0.60 2.74
CA GLU A 8 -11.30 -0.52 1.44
C GLU A 8 -10.47 -1.15 0.32
N MET A 9 -9.15 -0.96 0.35
CA MET A 9 -8.22 -1.61 -0.57
C MET A 9 -8.24 -3.14 -0.42
N LEU A 10 -8.26 -3.67 0.81
CA LEU A 10 -8.19 -5.11 1.06
C LEU A 10 -9.54 -5.83 0.91
N GLU A 11 -10.63 -5.21 1.36
CA GLU A 11 -11.96 -5.85 1.40
C GLU A 11 -12.77 -5.58 0.14
N LYS A 12 -12.71 -4.35 -0.39
CA LYS A 12 -13.53 -3.90 -1.52
C LYS A 12 -12.74 -3.73 -2.81
N HIS A 13 -11.42 -3.89 -2.73
CA HIS A 13 -10.49 -3.58 -3.80
C HIS A 13 -10.67 -2.14 -4.33
N THR A 14 -11.07 -1.16 -3.51
CA THR A 14 -11.31 0.20 -4.00
C THR A 14 -10.03 0.82 -4.58
N ASN A 15 -10.18 1.64 -5.63
CA ASN A 15 -9.08 2.31 -6.34
C ASN A 15 -8.00 1.37 -6.91
N TYR A 16 -8.40 0.15 -7.28
CA TYR A 16 -7.51 -0.75 -8.00
C TYR A 16 -7.32 -0.31 -9.45
N ARG A 17 -6.14 -0.61 -9.99
CA ARG A 17 -5.78 -0.43 -11.39
C ARG A 17 -5.03 -1.66 -11.87
N TRP A 18 -5.46 -2.21 -12.99
CA TRP A 18 -4.68 -3.24 -13.68
C TRP A 18 -3.47 -2.60 -14.34
N LYS A 19 -2.29 -3.16 -14.08
CA LYS A 19 -1.06 -2.87 -14.83
C LYS A 19 -0.58 -4.16 -15.48
N GLY A 20 -0.49 -4.19 -16.80
CA GLY A 20 -0.16 -5.42 -17.53
C GLY A 20 -1.22 -6.52 -17.34
N THR A 21 -0.78 -7.78 -17.40
CA THR A 21 -1.67 -8.94 -17.50
C THR A 21 -2.13 -9.50 -16.15
N TYR A 22 -1.36 -9.28 -15.07
CA TYR A 22 -1.62 -9.92 -13.77
C TYR A 22 -1.36 -9.02 -12.55
N ASP A 23 -0.88 -7.78 -12.74
CA ASP A 23 -0.51 -6.93 -11.61
C ASP A 23 -1.65 -6.00 -11.22
N LEU A 24 -2.08 -6.16 -9.96
CA LEU A 24 -3.06 -5.27 -9.32
C LEU A 24 -2.31 -4.16 -8.57
N ALA A 25 -2.49 -2.93 -9.01
CA ALA A 25 -2.01 -1.75 -8.32
C ALA A 25 -3.17 -1.07 -7.58
N PHE A 26 -2.88 -0.40 -6.47
CA PHE A 26 -3.89 0.32 -5.71
C PHE A 26 -3.42 1.73 -5.41
N ASP A 27 -4.30 2.71 -5.65
CA ASP A 27 -4.08 4.06 -5.18
C ASP A 27 -4.41 4.07 -3.67
N HIS A 28 -3.37 4.19 -2.85
CA HIS A 28 -3.50 4.09 -1.40
C HIS A 28 -3.82 5.47 -0.78
N HIS A 29 -2.81 6.32 -0.58
CA HIS A 29 -2.99 7.68 -0.07
C HIS A 29 -2.70 8.70 -1.16
N PRO A 30 -3.50 9.77 -1.32
CA PRO A 30 -3.28 10.79 -2.35
C PRO A 30 -2.00 11.60 -2.12
N ASP A 31 -1.52 11.67 -0.88
CA ASP A 31 -0.34 12.44 -0.50
C ASP A 31 0.35 11.85 0.75
N HIS A 32 1.63 12.19 0.93
CA HIS A 32 2.44 11.72 2.06
C HIS A 32 1.88 12.14 3.43
N LYS A 33 1.20 13.29 3.53
CA LYS A 33 0.61 13.78 4.78
C LYS A 33 -0.51 12.85 5.24
N SER A 34 -1.39 12.41 4.34
CA SER A 34 -2.47 11.47 4.65
C SER A 34 -1.95 10.07 5.05
N LEU A 35 -0.86 9.61 4.42
CA LEU A 35 -0.15 8.40 4.85
C LEU A 35 0.40 8.53 6.27
N LYS A 36 1.04 9.67 6.58
CA LYS A 36 1.58 9.96 7.92
C LYS A 36 0.49 9.98 8.98
N VAL A 37 -0.67 10.58 8.68
CA VAL A 37 -1.84 10.56 9.57
C VAL A 37 -2.30 9.13 9.84
N SER A 38 -2.52 8.33 8.80
CA SER A 38 -2.95 6.93 8.98
C SER A 38 -1.93 6.07 9.74
N ALA A 39 -0.63 6.35 9.57
CA ALA A 39 0.42 5.71 10.35
C ALA A 39 0.36 6.09 11.85
N ILE A 40 0.10 7.36 12.17
CA ILE A 40 -0.08 7.86 13.54
C ILE A 40 -1.34 7.25 14.18
N GLU A 41 -2.41 7.06 13.40
CA GLU A 41 -3.64 6.36 13.81
C GLU A 41 -3.46 4.83 13.98
N ASN A 42 -2.21 4.35 14.08
CA ASN A 42 -1.85 2.95 14.29
C ASN A 42 -2.30 1.99 13.17
N CYS A 43 -2.36 2.46 11.92
CA CYS A 43 -2.44 1.55 10.79
C CYS A 43 -1.11 0.82 10.60
N CYS A 44 -1.10 -0.50 10.79
CA CYS A 44 0.11 -1.32 10.68
C CYS A 44 0.73 -1.29 9.27
N ILE A 45 -0.10 -1.30 8.23
CA ILE A 45 0.35 -1.23 6.83
C ILE A 45 0.98 0.14 6.55
N CYS A 46 0.29 1.23 6.91
CA CYS A 46 0.80 2.59 6.73
C CYS A 46 2.10 2.84 7.49
N ARG A 47 2.26 2.29 8.69
CA ARG A 47 3.50 2.43 9.49
C ARG A 47 4.70 1.77 8.80
N VAL A 48 4.52 0.57 8.25
CA VAL A 48 5.58 -0.11 7.50
C VAL A 48 5.95 0.68 6.24
N LEU A 49 4.94 1.14 5.50
CA LEU A 49 5.16 1.95 4.30
C LEU A 49 5.90 3.25 4.63
N LEU A 50 5.43 4.01 5.62
CA LEU A 50 6.04 5.27 6.05
C LEU A 50 7.49 5.06 6.52
N SER A 51 7.76 4.00 7.28
CA SER A 51 9.12 3.70 7.73
C SER A 51 10.07 3.46 6.56
N LYS A 52 9.61 2.81 5.49
CA LYS A 52 10.43 2.58 4.29
C LYS A 52 10.64 3.85 3.48
N PHE A 53 9.64 4.71 3.41
CA PHE A 53 9.78 6.03 2.79
C PHE A 53 10.83 6.88 3.52
N ASN A 54 10.76 6.97 4.85
CA ASN A 54 11.70 7.78 5.64
C ASN A 54 13.16 7.30 5.57
N THR A 55 13.40 6.02 5.25
CA THR A 55 14.77 5.50 5.09
C THR A 55 15.37 5.76 3.72
N ARG A 56 14.61 6.37 2.79
CA ARG A 56 15.08 6.61 1.42
C ARG A 56 15.66 8.02 1.28
N PRO A 57 16.82 8.17 0.61
CA PRO A 57 17.47 9.47 0.42
C PRO A 57 16.67 10.44 -0.46
N ASP A 58 15.72 9.94 -1.25
CA ASP A 58 14.87 10.75 -2.14
C ASP A 58 13.62 11.33 -1.45
N ALA A 59 13.34 10.96 -0.20
CA ALA A 59 12.12 11.37 0.51
C ALA A 59 12.05 12.88 0.81
N ASP A 60 13.21 13.54 0.89
CA ASP A 60 13.29 14.97 1.21
C ASP A 60 12.94 15.87 0.01
N ASN A 61 13.08 15.38 -1.22
CA ASN A 61 12.87 16.15 -2.46
C ASN A 61 11.40 16.33 -2.86
N GLU A 62 10.48 15.48 -2.40
CA GLU A 62 9.04 15.63 -2.70
C GLU A 62 8.34 16.64 -1.79
N SER A 63 8.95 17.01 -0.66
CA SER A 63 8.35 17.95 0.31
C SER A 63 8.38 19.42 -0.12
N GLN A 64 9.06 19.77 -1.22
CA GLN A 64 9.37 21.17 -1.59
C GLN A 64 8.80 21.68 -2.92
N ASN A 65 8.03 20.90 -3.68
CA ASN A 65 7.49 21.36 -4.98
C ASN A 65 6.04 21.89 -4.90
N ASP A 66 5.77 22.78 -3.94
CA ASP A 66 4.47 23.46 -3.79
C ASP A 66 4.40 24.83 -4.49
N LYS A 67 5.31 25.13 -5.42
CA LYS A 67 5.22 26.36 -6.24
C LYS A 67 5.49 26.09 -7.72
N ALA A 68 4.49 26.49 -8.51
CA ALA A 68 4.46 26.64 -9.97
C ALA A 68 4.12 25.40 -10.83
N GLY A 69 2.89 25.39 -11.35
CA GLY A 69 2.61 25.01 -12.74
C GLY A 69 2.51 23.51 -13.07
N LYS A 70 1.29 23.06 -13.39
CA LYS A 70 0.92 21.72 -13.87
C LYS A 70 1.09 20.60 -12.83
N LYS A 71 0.05 20.43 -11.99
CA LYS A 71 -0.17 19.24 -11.15
C LYS A 71 -0.14 17.97 -12.01
N LYS A 72 1.03 17.35 -12.18
CA LYS A 72 1.08 15.90 -12.28
C LYS A 72 0.55 15.43 -10.94
N ARG A 73 -0.67 14.91 -10.92
CA ARG A 73 -1.13 14.05 -9.82
C ARG A 73 -0.17 12.88 -9.81
N GLU A 74 0.92 12.99 -9.06
CA GLU A 74 1.88 11.91 -8.89
C GLU A 74 1.16 10.82 -8.11
N ALA A 75 0.60 9.87 -8.87
CA ALA A 75 -0.21 8.78 -8.38
C ALA A 75 0.63 7.92 -7.44
N PHE A 76 0.36 8.09 -6.15
CA PHE A 76 0.97 7.35 -5.07
C PHE A 76 0.57 5.87 -5.10
N PHE A 77 1.42 4.94 -4.69
CA PHE A 77 2.76 4.59 -5.18
C PHE A 77 2.96 3.08 -4.94
N THR A 78 1.89 2.29 -4.84
CA THR A 78 1.95 0.92 -4.28
C THR A 78 1.21 -0.09 -5.15
N GLN A 79 1.95 -1.09 -5.62
CA GLN A 79 1.41 -2.33 -6.15
C GLN A 79 1.19 -3.30 -5.00
N ALA A 80 0.05 -4.00 -4.98
CA ALA A 80 -0.17 -5.06 -4.01
C ALA A 80 -0.43 -6.38 -4.74
N SER A 81 0.42 -7.37 -4.52
CA SER A 81 0.25 -8.72 -5.06
C SER A 81 -0.13 -9.68 -3.95
N LEU A 82 -1.25 -10.39 -4.13
CA LEU A 82 -1.71 -11.43 -3.21
C LEU A 82 -1.29 -12.79 -3.75
N SER A 83 -0.62 -13.60 -2.93
CA SER A 83 -0.21 -14.96 -3.29
C SER A 83 -0.61 -15.93 -2.19
N TYR A 84 -1.19 -17.07 -2.54
CA TYR A 84 -1.55 -18.08 -1.55
C TYR A 84 -0.35 -18.97 -1.23
N ASN A 85 0.05 -19.00 0.04
CA ASN A 85 1.10 -19.88 0.52
C ASN A 85 0.48 -21.12 1.17
N ARG A 86 0.62 -22.28 0.50
CA ARG A 86 0.10 -23.57 0.98
C ARG A 86 0.76 -24.05 2.27
N GLN A 87 2.05 -23.76 2.47
CA GLN A 87 2.79 -24.18 3.67
C GLN A 87 2.24 -23.53 4.94
N TRP A 88 1.81 -22.28 4.84
CA TRP A 88 1.27 -21.52 5.98
C TRP A 88 -0.25 -21.41 5.99
N SER A 89 -0.93 -21.98 4.99
CA SER A 89 -2.38 -21.86 4.79
C SER A 89 -2.84 -20.40 4.94
N ALA A 90 -2.10 -19.48 4.33
CA ALA A 90 -2.29 -18.04 4.46
C ALA A 90 -2.00 -17.34 3.13
N TYR A 91 -2.66 -16.21 2.91
CA TYR A 91 -2.33 -15.33 1.81
C TYR A 91 -1.19 -14.41 2.20
N ARG A 92 -0.20 -14.26 1.34
CA ARG A 92 0.85 -13.26 1.45
C ARG A 92 0.49 -12.07 0.58
N LEU A 93 0.29 -10.94 1.22
CA LEU A 93 0.14 -9.64 0.58
C LEU A 93 1.51 -8.97 0.51
N ASP A 94 2.08 -8.92 -0.68
CA ASP A 94 3.31 -8.17 -0.94
C ASP A 94 2.96 -6.79 -1.47
N ILE A 95 3.50 -5.75 -0.84
CA ILE A 95 3.39 -4.37 -1.31
C ILE A 95 4.72 -3.96 -1.92
N LYS A 96 4.69 -3.49 -3.17
CA LYS A 96 5.83 -2.97 -3.93
C LYS A 96 5.60 -1.52 -4.28
N LEU A 97 6.67 -0.74 -4.44
CA LEU A 97 6.54 0.63 -4.93
C LEU A 97 6.42 0.66 -6.46
N ASN A 98 5.94 1.76 -7.05
CA ASN A 98 5.77 1.91 -8.51
C ASN A 98 7.10 1.80 -9.30
N GLU A 99 7.00 1.69 -10.63
CA GLU A 99 8.08 1.64 -11.64
C GLU A 99 9.16 2.71 -11.48
N ARG A 100 8.81 3.93 -11.04
CA ARG A 100 9.80 4.97 -10.69
C ARG A 100 10.82 4.51 -9.64
N TYR A 101 10.49 3.49 -8.85
CA TYR A 101 11.31 2.93 -7.78
C TYR A 101 11.63 1.45 -8.00
N ASN A 102 11.75 1.01 -9.26
CA ASN A 102 12.16 -0.35 -9.65
C ASN A 102 11.34 -1.49 -9.01
N LEU A 103 10.06 -1.25 -8.71
CA LEU A 103 9.19 -2.26 -8.08
C LEU A 103 9.75 -2.88 -6.79
N GLU A 104 10.52 -2.10 -6.02
CA GLU A 104 11.09 -2.59 -4.76
C GLU A 104 9.98 -3.00 -3.78
N ARG A 105 10.08 -4.21 -3.24
CA ARG A 105 9.18 -4.71 -2.19
C ARG A 105 9.41 -3.92 -0.91
N VAL A 106 8.39 -3.19 -0.49
CA VAL A 106 8.41 -2.38 0.74
C VAL A 106 7.86 -3.13 1.95
N GLY A 107 6.99 -4.11 1.74
CA GLY A 107 6.46 -4.91 2.85
C GLY A 107 5.78 -6.19 2.39
N SER A 108 5.69 -7.13 3.33
CA SER A 108 4.93 -8.37 3.19
C SER A 108 4.06 -8.57 4.43
N PHE A 109 2.79 -8.88 4.22
CA PHE A 109 1.85 -9.20 5.30
C PHE A 109 1.28 -10.59 5.07
N PHE A 110 1.14 -11.37 6.14
CA PHE A 110 0.43 -12.64 6.12
C PHE A 110 -1.00 -12.41 6.56
N LEU A 111 -1.93 -12.68 5.65
CA LEU A 111 -3.36 -12.61 5.85
C LEU A 111 -3.88 -14.03 6.02
N LYS A 112 -4.37 -14.34 7.22
CA LYS A 112 -5.09 -15.59 7.46
C LYS A 112 -6.57 -15.31 7.28
N GLU A 113 -7.22 -16.13 6.47
CA GLU A 113 -8.68 -16.07 6.36
C GLU A 113 -9.29 -16.39 7.72
N LEU A 114 -10.09 -15.46 8.25
CA LEU A 114 -10.89 -15.72 9.44
C LEU A 114 -12.07 -16.57 8.99
N ARG A 115 -11.98 -17.89 9.21
CA ARG A 115 -13.15 -18.77 9.09
C ARG A 115 -14.19 -18.25 10.07
N LYS A 116 -15.30 -17.70 9.55
CA LYS A 116 -16.50 -17.54 10.37
C LYS A 116 -16.93 -18.95 10.74
N PHE A 117 -16.82 -19.30 12.03
CA PHE A 117 -17.55 -20.45 12.55
C PHE A 117 -19.02 -20.10 12.42
N VAL A 118 -19.64 -20.55 11.33
CA VAL A 118 -21.08 -20.70 11.26
C VAL A 118 -21.35 -21.95 12.08
N HIS A 119 -21.71 -21.77 13.36
CA HIS A 119 -22.40 -22.84 14.09
C HIS A 119 -23.76 -23.00 13.40
N CYS A 120 -23.89 -24.06 12.60
CA CYS A 120 -25.19 -24.66 12.32
C CYS A 120 -25.62 -25.49 13.53
#